data_AF-A0A965Z0M8-F1
#
_entry.id   AF-A0A965Z0M8-F1
#
_cell.length_a   1.000
_cell.length_b   1.000
_cell.length_c   1.000
_cell.angle_alpha   90.00
_cell.angle_beta   90.00
_cell.angle_gamma   90.00
#
_symmetry.space_group_name_H-M   'P 1'
#
loop_
_entity.id
_entity.type
_entity.pdbx_description
1 polymer ?
#
loop_
_entity_poly.entity_id
_entity_poly.type
_entity_poly.pdbx_seq_one_letter_code
_entity_poly.pdbx_strand_id
1 'polypeptide(L)' 'MQYNQILFRCDPDNEMVTDILSAMLGEIGFESFVRSDEGLEAYVPLPLFNPEALQEVITAMPMESSISYSVHTM' A
#
# COMPACT_ATOMS: atom_id res chain seq x y z
N MET A 1 5.93 11.98 -15.90
CA MET A 1 6.14 10.58 -15.46
C MET A 1 4.81 10.13 -14.88
N GLN A 2 4.29 8.96 -15.29
CA GLN A 2 2.97 8.48 -14.87
C GLN A 2 3.13 7.62 -13.62
N TYR A 3 2.27 7.83 -12.63
CA TYR A 3 2.31 7.15 -11.34
C TYR A 3 0.92 6.56 -11.01
N ASN A 4 0.92 5.40 -10.37
CA ASN A 4 -0.26 4.89 -9.69
C ASN A 4 -0.17 5.30 -8.23
N GLN A 5 -1.20 5.99 -7.76
CA GLN A 5 -1.46 6.19 -6.35
C GLN A 5 -2.34 5.04 -5.86
N ILE A 6 -1.96 4.42 -4.74
CA ILE A 6 -2.78 3.41 -4.08
C ILE A 6 -3.09 3.87 -2.66
N LEU A 7 -4.37 4.01 -2.32
CA LEU A 7 -4.83 4.30 -0.96
C LEU A 7 -5.18 2.99 -0.26
N PHE A 8 -4.43 2.65 0.77
CA PHE A 8 -4.67 1.52 1.67
C PHE A 8 -5.45 2.00 2.89
N ARG A 9 -6.59 1.36 3.16
CA ARG A 9 -7.38 1.55 4.38
C ARG A 9 -7.26 0.32 5.25
N CYS A 10 -6.91 0.51 6.51
CA CYS A 10 -6.79 -0.55 7.49
C CYS A 10 -7.88 -0.37 8.54
N ASP A 11 -8.65 -1.42 8.83
CA ASP A 11 -9.61 -1.43 9.92
C ASP A 11 -9.30 -2.60 10.89
N PRO A 12 -9.02 -2.33 12.18
CA PRO A 12 -8.86 -1.00 12.80
C PRO A 12 -7.62 -0.24 12.29
N ASP A 13 -7.65 1.10 12.28
CA ASP A 13 -6.47 1.89 11.94
C ASP A 13 -5.39 1.68 13.00
N ASN A 14 -4.29 1.05 12.59
CA ASN A 14 -3.18 0.77 13.45
C ASN A 14 -1.88 1.28 12.82
N GLU A 15 -1.10 2.01 13.61
CA GLU A 15 0.16 2.60 13.15
C GLU A 15 1.16 1.54 12.70
N MET A 16 1.19 0.42 13.43
CA MET A 16 2.07 -0.69 13.14
C MET A 16 1.75 -1.39 11.81
N VAL A 17 0.47 -1.50 11.45
CA VAL A 17 0.04 -2.14 10.19
C VAL A 17 0.55 -1.33 9.01
N THR A 18 0.35 -0.02 9.05
CA THR A 18 0.74 0.89 7.96
C THR A 18 2.26 1.06 7.87
N ASP A 19 2.98 1.02 8.99
CA ASP A 19 4.45 1.00 9.00
C ASP A 19 5.01 -0.26 8.33
N ILE A 20 4.55 -1.45 8.74
CA ILE A 20 4.94 -2.74 8.13
C ILE A 20 4.55 -2.77 6.65
N LEU A 21 3.33 -2.32 6.32
CA LEU A 21 2.86 -2.27 4.94
C LEU A 21 3.76 -1.39 4.08
N SER A 22 4.15 -0.20 4.56
CA SER A 22 5.05 0.69 3.82
C SER A 22 6.41 0.05 3.54
N ALA A 23 6.97 -0.68 4.51
CA ALA A 23 8.23 -1.40 4.34
C ALA A 23 8.12 -2.48 3.24
N MET A 24 7.07 -3.30 3.27
CA MET A 24 6.85 -4.35 2.28
C MET A 24 6.53 -3.78 0.89
N LEU A 25 5.75 -2.70 0.81
CA LEU A 25 5.44 -2.03 -0.44
C LEU A 25 6.71 -1.44 -1.09
N GLY A 26 7.66 -0.95 -0.30
CA GLY A 26 8.94 -0.46 -0.79
C GLY A 26 9.73 -1.53 -1.55
N GLU A 27 9.64 -2.80 -1.13
CA GLU A 27 10.33 -3.91 -1.80
C GLU A 27 9.74 -4.25 -3.18
N ILE A 28 8.44 -3.99 -3.39
CA ILE A 28 7.77 -4.27 -4.67
C ILE A 28 7.77 -3.07 -5.64
N GLY A 29 8.44 -1.97 -5.28
CA GLY A 29 8.71 -0.84 -6.17
C GLY A 29 7.95 0.46 -5.86
N PHE A 30 7.27 0.54 -4.71
CA PHE A 30 6.70 1.81 -4.25
C PHE A 30 7.80 2.75 -3.77
N GLU A 31 7.69 4.02 -4.12
CA GLU A 31 8.74 5.03 -3.88
C GLU A 31 8.35 6.06 -2.81
N SER A 32 7.06 6.26 -2.55
CA SER A 32 6.59 7.26 -1.59
C SER A 32 5.38 6.76 -0.82
N PHE A 33 5.32 7.08 0.47
CA PHE A 33 4.25 6.69 1.39
C PHE A 33 3.82 7.90 2.20
N VAL A 34 2.53 8.18 2.23
CA VAL A 34 1.91 9.31 2.93
C VAL A 34 0.80 8.75 3.79
N ARG A 35 0.94 8.88 5.11
CA ARG A 35 -0.15 8.55 6.03
C ARG A 35 -1.17 9.68 6.02
N SER A 36 -2.43 9.33 5.84
CA SER A 36 -3.58 10.22 5.85
C SER A 36 -4.63 9.72 6.83
N ASP A 37 -5.61 10.56 7.17
CA ASP A 37 -6.70 10.20 8.08
C ASP A 37 -7.52 8.99 7.59
N GLU A 38 -7.51 8.73 6.28
CA GLU A 38 -8.18 7.59 5.66
C GLU A 38 -7.31 6.31 5.62
N GLY A 39 -6.02 6.38 5.93
CA GLY A 39 -5.08 5.25 5.92
C GLY A 39 -3.69 5.59 5.37
N LEU A 40 -3.14 4.74 4.50
CA LEU A 40 -1.81 4.90 3.90
C LEU A 40 -1.90 5.07 2.38
N GLU A 41 -1.47 6.21 1.87
CA GLU A 41 -1.31 6.46 0.44
C GLU A 41 0.09 6.09 0.00
N ALA A 42 0.22 5.29 -1.04
CA ALA A 42 1.50 4.88 -1.57
C ALA A 42 1.58 5.14 -3.08
N TYR A 43 2.74 5.55 -3.57
CA TYR A 43 2.96 5.93 -4.95
C TYR A 43 3.99 5.00 -5.60
N VAL A 44 3.67 4.49 -6.79
CA VAL A 44 4.50 3.57 -7.55
C VAL A 44 4.45 3.93 -9.04
N PRO A 45 5.58 3.91 -9.77
CA PRO A 45 5.57 4.13 -11.20
C PRO A 45 4.66 3.13 -11.93
N LEU A 46 3.91 3.59 -12.94
CA LEU A 46 3.10 2.70 -13.79
C LEU A 46 3.82 1.41 -14.24
N PRO A 47 5.07 1.45 -14.75
CA PRO A 47 5.75 0.24 -15.20
C PRO A 47 6.21 -0.70 -14.08
N LEU A 48 6.24 -0.23 -12.82
CA LEU A 48 6.62 -1.03 -11.66
C LEU A 48 5.41 -1.55 -10.88
N PHE A 49 4.21 -1.01 -11.12
CA PHE A 49 3.02 -1.44 -10.43
C PHE A 49 2.65 -2.89 -10.78
N ASN A 50 2.76 -3.78 -9.80
CA ASN A 50 2.35 -5.17 -9.93
C ASN A 50 1.23 -5.53 -8.94
N PRO A 51 -0.02 -5.70 -9.40
CA PRO A 51 -1.14 -6.01 -8.52
C PRO A 51 -1.02 -7.40 -7.86
N GLU A 52 -0.34 -8.36 -8.50
CA GLU A 52 -0.13 -9.70 -7.92
C GLU A 52 0.78 -9.62 -6.69
N ALA A 53 1.93 -8.95 -6.82
CA ALA A 53 2.85 -8.73 -5.71
C ALA A 53 2.19 -7.94 -4.57
N LEU A 54 1.31 -6.98 -4.92
CA LEU A 54 0.56 -6.25 -3.91
C LEU A 54 -0.39 -7.15 -3.10
N GLN A 55 -1.11 -8.04 -3.78
CA GLN A 55 -2.01 -8.99 -3.12
C GLN A 55 -1.23 -9.98 -2.24
N GLU A 56 -0.04 -10.40 -2.67
CA GLU A 56 0.87 -11.21 -1.85
C GLU A 56 1.29 -10.47 -0.58
N VAL A 57 1.68 -9.20 -0.68
CA VAL A 57 2.04 -8.36 0.49
C VAL A 57 0.89 -8.26 1.48
N ILE A 58 -0.34 -8.02 0.99
CA ILE A 58 -1.53 -7.94 1.85
C ILE A 58 -1.87 -9.29 2.49
N THR A 59 -1.61 -10.41 1.80
CA THR A 59 -1.86 -11.76 2.32
C THR A 59 -0.74 -12.22 3.28
N ALA A 60 0.48 -11.75 3.07
CA ALA A 60 1.66 -12.07 3.88
C ALA A 60 1.69 -11.29 5.21
N MET A 61 0.82 -10.29 5.36
CA MET A 61 0.65 -9.53 6.58
C MET A 61 0.37 -10.47 7.77
N PRO A 62 1.22 -10.47 8.81
CA PRO A 62 1.05 -11.33 9.97
C PRO A 62 -0.02 -10.81 10.95
N MET A 63 -0.94 -9.96 10.49
CA MET A 63 -1.92 -9.27 11.32
C MET A 63 -3.35 -9.53 10.81
N GLU A 64 -4.27 -9.78 11.74
CA GLU A 64 -5.71 -9.86 11.47
C GLU A 64 -6.30 -8.44 11.36
N SER A 65 -6.00 -7.75 10.26
CA SER A 65 -6.54 -6.42 9.97
C SER A 65 -7.21 -6.43 8.60
N SER A 66 -8.38 -5.80 8.49
CA SER A 66 -9.07 -5.67 7.21
C SER A 66 -8.38 -4.59 6.39
N ILE A 67 -7.55 -5.00 5.44
CA ILE A 67 -6.83 -4.10 4.54
C ILE A 67 -7.59 -4.02 3.22
N SER A 68 -8.10 -2.83 2.90
CA SER A 68 -8.69 -2.51 1.60
C SER A 68 -7.78 -1.56 0.85
N TYR A 69 -7.74 -1.63 -0.48
CA TYR A 69 -6.95 -0.68 -1.27
C TYR A 69 -7.71 -0.17 -2.49
N SER A 70 -7.38 1.03 -2.95
CA SER A 70 -7.94 1.64 -4.16
C SER A 70 -6.82 2.21 -5.01
N VAL A 71 -6.78 1.80 -6.28
CA VAL A 71 -5.77 2.24 -7.25
C VAL A 71 -6.31 3.42 -8.05
N HIS A 72 -5.55 4.49 -8.11
CA HIS A 72 -5.82 5.68 -8.89
C HIS A 72 -4.64 5.97 -9.82
N THR A 73 -4.88 5.95 -11.12
CA THR A 73 -3.84 6.21 -12.12
C THR A 73 -3.80 7.70 -12.45
N MET A 74 -2.63 8.32 -12.34
CA MET A 74 -2.38 9.75 -12.63
C MET A 74 -1.50 9.97 -13.86
#